data_AF-A0A3D4VA84-F1
#
_entry.id   AF-A0A3D4VA84-F1
#
_cell.length_a   1.000
_cell.length_b   1.000
_cell.length_c   1.000
_cell.angle_alpha   90.00
_cell.angle_beta   90.00
_cell.angle_gamma   90.00
#
_symmetry.space_group_name_H-M   'P 1'
#
loop_
_entity.id
_entity.type
_entity.pdbx_description
1 polymer ?
#
loop_
_entity_poly.entity_id
_entity_poly.type
_entity_poly.pdbx_seq_one_letter_code
_entity_poly.pdbx_strand_id
1 'polypeptide(L)'
;MESHRVAGISRAEWQHVAVYGPVPLTELLAHTSGMINSVSALVGASTTNLPAARMPWTDHALRQQPNNARGTYYYSNTAFGMAGAMIERAWSSTYETLMQQRLFTPLGLVGVGWGPTTAAGANDQPQGHRLQGSTWVVCEGCDNPPGLSSAGTVHMPLRAWARIMQELLLADQGRSTLLTQTTARFLVCGCAVAGRCGGSNGWMR
;
A
#
# COMPACT_ATOMS: atom_id res chain seq x y z
N MET A 1 18.25 21.41 -20.35
CA MET A 1 18.42 20.06 -20.89
C MET A 1 19.67 19.50 -20.23
N GLU A 2 19.56 18.97 -19.02
CA GLU A 2 20.73 18.43 -18.30
C GLU A 2 20.25 17.34 -17.34
N SER A 3 20.70 16.12 -17.63
CA SER A 3 20.39 14.93 -16.85
C SER A 3 21.31 14.89 -15.64
N HIS A 4 20.75 14.93 -14.43
CA HIS A 4 21.46 14.45 -13.26
C HIS A 4 21.53 12.92 -13.33
N ARG A 5 22.69 12.40 -13.78
CA ARG A 5 23.02 10.98 -13.64
C ARG A 5 23.38 10.74 -12.17
N VAL A 6 22.60 9.90 -11.50
CA VAL A 6 23.02 9.27 -10.24
C VAL A 6 24.20 8.35 -10.58
N ALA A 7 25.35 8.63 -10.01
CA ALA A 7 26.58 7.86 -10.23
C ALA A 7 26.46 6.46 -9.60
N GLY A 8 26.85 5.44 -10.36
CA GLY A 8 27.31 4.17 -9.77
C GLY A 8 26.52 2.89 -10.04
N ILE A 9 25.52 2.85 -10.94
CA ILE A 9 24.80 1.60 -11.26
C ILE A 9 25.12 1.17 -12.70
N SER A 10 25.68 -0.02 -12.85
CA SER A 10 26.09 -0.62 -14.12
C SER A 10 24.91 -1.13 -14.95
N ARG A 11 25.07 -1.22 -16.27
CA ARG A 11 24.02 -1.66 -17.22
C ARG A 11 23.56 -3.12 -17.01
N ALA A 12 24.34 -3.96 -16.32
CA ALA A 12 23.97 -5.33 -15.96
C ALA A 12 23.00 -5.37 -14.75
N GLU A 13 23.10 -4.41 -13.83
CA GLU A 13 22.13 -4.26 -12.72
C GLU A 13 20.75 -3.81 -13.23
N TRP A 14 20.69 -3.13 -14.38
CA TRP A 14 19.45 -2.81 -15.09
C TRP A 14 18.76 -4.01 -15.75
N GLN A 15 19.46 -5.13 -16.00
CA GLN A 15 18.85 -6.30 -16.66
C GLN A 15 17.81 -6.99 -15.78
N HIS A 16 17.92 -6.87 -14.45
CA HIS A 16 16.93 -7.41 -13.50
C HIS A 16 15.69 -6.50 -13.37
N VAL A 17 15.81 -5.23 -13.79
CA VAL A 17 14.76 -4.18 -13.74
C VAL A 17 13.76 -4.30 -14.90
N ALA A 18 14.09 -5.05 -15.95
CA ALA A 18 13.29 -5.09 -17.19
C ALA A 18 11.91 -5.76 -17.02
N VAL A 19 11.75 -6.68 -16.07
CA VAL A 19 10.52 -7.48 -15.93
C VAL A 19 9.36 -6.67 -15.35
N TYR A 20 9.64 -5.75 -14.42
CA TYR A 20 8.62 -4.90 -13.81
C TYR A 20 8.36 -3.60 -14.57
N GLY A 21 9.28 -3.17 -15.45
CA GLY A 21 9.12 -1.96 -16.27
C GLY A 21 7.79 -1.87 -17.05
N PRO A 22 7.27 -2.94 -17.67
CA PRO A 22 5.99 -2.93 -18.39
C PRO A 22 4.76 -3.24 -17.52
N VAL A 23 4.91 -3.42 -16.21
CA VAL A 23 3.78 -3.74 -15.31
C VAL A 23 2.96 -2.47 -15.04
N PRO A 24 1.66 -2.43 -15.41
CA PRO A 24 0.81 -1.28 -15.14
C PRO A 24 0.39 -1.23 -13.66
N LEU A 25 0.04 -0.03 -13.19
CA LEU A 25 -0.49 0.20 -11.84
C LEU A 25 -1.66 -0.74 -11.52
N THR A 26 -2.53 -1.02 -12.48
CA THR A 26 -3.70 -1.89 -12.30
C THR A 26 -3.33 -3.32 -11.90
N GLU A 27 -2.21 -3.86 -12.40
CA GLU A 27 -1.76 -5.20 -12.02
C GLU A 27 -1.09 -5.23 -10.65
N LEU A 28 -0.49 -4.12 -10.21
CA LEU A 28 -0.04 -3.97 -8.83
C LEU A 28 -1.24 -3.98 -7.87
N LEU A 29 -2.27 -3.18 -8.17
CA LEU A 29 -3.48 -3.06 -7.36
C LEU A 29 -4.33 -4.34 -7.34
N ALA A 30 -4.28 -5.12 -8.41
CA ALA A 30 -4.99 -6.40 -8.53
C ALA A 30 -4.17 -7.62 -8.07
N HIS A 31 -2.96 -7.42 -7.51
CA HIS A 31 -2.09 -8.51 -7.06
C HIS A 31 -1.74 -9.53 -8.17
N THR A 32 -1.56 -9.07 -9.41
CA THR A 32 -1.26 -9.92 -10.58
C THR A 32 0.06 -9.56 -11.27
N SER A 33 0.85 -8.66 -10.68
CA SER A 33 2.13 -8.20 -11.21
C SER A 33 3.27 -9.24 -11.15
N GLY A 34 3.10 -10.31 -10.37
CA GLY A 34 4.18 -11.25 -10.03
C GLY A 34 5.15 -10.71 -8.95
N MET A 35 4.88 -9.54 -8.38
CA MET A 35 5.73 -8.93 -7.35
C MET A 35 5.69 -9.76 -6.05
N ILE A 36 6.86 -9.97 -5.45
CA ILE A 36 7.01 -10.67 -4.16
C ILE A 36 6.19 -9.99 -3.05
N ASN A 37 5.75 -10.73 -2.03
CA ASN A 37 4.85 -10.17 -1.02
C ASN A 37 5.57 -9.28 -0.01
N SER A 38 6.67 -9.77 0.53
CA SER A 38 7.39 -9.09 1.60
C SER A 38 8.88 -9.30 1.43
N VAL A 39 9.61 -8.20 1.56
CA VAL A 39 11.06 -8.20 1.62
C VAL A 39 11.44 -8.31 3.09
N SER A 40 11.54 -9.55 3.58
CA SER A 40 11.91 -9.82 4.99
C SER A 40 13.26 -9.20 5.37
N ALA A 41 14.10 -8.89 4.39
CA ALA A 41 15.42 -8.29 4.59
C ALA A 41 15.43 -6.82 5.07
N LEU A 42 14.31 -6.08 5.00
CA LEU A 42 14.25 -4.66 5.39
C LEU A 42 13.50 -4.40 6.72
N VAL A 43 13.13 -5.47 7.43
CA VAL A 43 12.38 -5.44 8.70
C VAL A 43 13.18 -4.79 9.86
N GLY A 44 14.44 -4.37 9.64
CA GLY A 44 15.29 -3.74 10.64
C GLY A 44 15.57 -2.23 10.47
N ALA A 45 15.10 -1.59 9.40
CA ALA A 45 15.37 -0.16 9.18
C ALA A 45 14.39 0.71 9.99
N SER A 46 14.70 0.90 11.28
CA SER A 46 14.09 1.91 12.14
C SER A 46 14.46 3.31 11.65
N THR A 47 13.77 3.79 10.62
CA THR A 47 13.80 5.21 10.26
C THR A 47 12.47 5.83 10.63
N THR A 48 12.49 6.81 11.53
CA THR A 48 11.35 7.63 11.98
C THR A 48 10.78 8.55 10.89
N ASN A 49 11.24 8.43 9.63
CA ASN A 49 10.81 9.24 8.50
C ASN A 49 10.04 8.38 7.48
N LEU A 50 8.71 8.34 7.60
CA LEU A 50 7.81 7.43 6.87
C LEU A 50 7.96 7.50 5.33
N PRO A 51 8.08 8.69 4.68
CA PRO A 51 8.21 8.80 3.22
C PRO A 51 9.60 8.46 2.68
N ALA A 52 10.67 8.76 3.44
CA ALA A 52 12.05 8.46 3.03
C ALA A 52 12.36 6.95 3.03
N ALA A 53 11.52 6.15 3.70
CA ALA A 53 11.68 4.72 3.83
C ALA A 53 11.17 3.93 2.61
N ARG A 54 10.20 4.44 1.83
CA ARG A 54 9.55 3.66 0.76
C ARG A 54 10.47 3.35 -0.42
N MET A 55 11.35 4.29 -0.79
CA MET A 55 12.23 4.12 -1.96
C MET A 55 13.23 2.95 -1.82
N PRO A 56 13.94 2.77 -0.68
CA PRO A 56 14.75 1.57 -0.45
C PRO A 56 13.97 0.26 -0.56
N TRP A 57 12.73 0.22 -0.07
CA TRP A 57 11.83 -0.93 -0.19
C TRP A 57 11.53 -1.26 -1.65
N THR A 58 11.12 -0.24 -2.40
CA THR A 58 10.81 -0.31 -3.83
C THR A 58 12.01 -0.74 -4.65
N ASP A 59 13.18 -0.16 -4.39
CA ASP A 59 14.42 -0.48 -5.08
C ASP A 59 14.87 -1.93 -4.84
N HIS A 60 14.81 -2.40 -3.59
CA HIS A 60 15.12 -3.78 -3.28
C HIS A 60 14.14 -4.76 -3.95
N ALA A 61 12.84 -4.44 -3.97
CA ALA A 61 11.81 -5.26 -4.61
C ALA A 61 12.03 -5.40 -6.13
N LEU A 62 12.44 -4.33 -6.81
CA LEU A 62 12.71 -4.34 -8.25
C LEU A 62 13.90 -5.22 -8.65
N ARG A 63 14.77 -5.58 -7.69
CA ARG A 63 15.91 -6.47 -7.91
C ARG A 63 15.56 -7.95 -7.69
N GLN A 64 14.36 -8.26 -7.20
CA GLN A 64 13.94 -9.63 -6.93
C GLN A 64 13.31 -10.27 -8.17
N GLN A 65 13.54 -11.58 -8.33
CA GLN A 65 12.82 -12.37 -9.31
C GLN A 65 11.30 -12.33 -9.02
N PRO A 66 10.44 -12.33 -10.05
CA PRO A 66 9.00 -12.47 -9.84
C PRO A 66 8.68 -13.74 -9.04
N ASN A 67 7.78 -13.61 -8.08
CA ASN A 67 7.31 -14.75 -7.28
C ASN A 67 6.55 -15.77 -8.15
N ASN A 68 5.83 -15.27 -9.15
CA ASN A 68 4.99 -16.04 -10.04
C ASN A 68 4.85 -15.32 -11.38
N ALA A 69 4.30 -16.02 -12.39
CA ALA A 69 4.06 -15.44 -13.69
C ALA A 69 3.08 -14.25 -13.60
N ARG A 70 3.38 -13.17 -14.34
CA ARG A 70 2.49 -12.02 -14.52
C ARG A 70 1.09 -12.47 -14.97
N GLY A 71 0.06 -11.83 -14.47
CA GLY A 71 -1.34 -12.22 -14.64
C GLY A 71 -1.80 -13.28 -13.63
N THR A 72 -0.90 -13.98 -12.94
CA THR A 72 -1.31 -14.93 -11.90
C THR A 72 -1.50 -14.19 -10.56
N TYR A 73 -2.62 -14.44 -9.89
CA TYR A 73 -2.90 -13.82 -8.59
C TYR A 73 -1.90 -14.27 -7.53
N TYR A 74 -1.28 -13.30 -6.86
CA TYR A 74 -0.46 -13.49 -5.68
C TYR A 74 -0.47 -12.20 -4.84
N TYR A 75 -1.02 -12.30 -3.63
CA TYR A 75 -1.11 -11.17 -2.71
C TYR A 75 0.28 -10.58 -2.42
N SER A 76 0.39 -9.25 -2.50
CA SER A 76 1.65 -8.56 -2.31
C SER A 76 1.50 -7.19 -1.68
N ASN A 77 2.01 -7.04 -0.44
CA ASN A 77 2.17 -5.75 0.22
C ASN A 77 3.18 -4.87 -0.52
N THR A 78 4.21 -5.49 -1.10
CA THR A 78 5.25 -4.77 -1.84
C THR A 78 4.68 -4.15 -3.13
N ALA A 79 3.70 -4.78 -3.77
CA ALA A 79 2.98 -4.18 -4.90
C ALA A 79 2.23 -2.90 -4.50
N PHE A 80 1.64 -2.86 -3.30
CA PHE A 80 1.03 -1.65 -2.75
C PHE A 80 2.07 -0.61 -2.31
N GLY A 81 3.23 -1.05 -1.81
CA GLY A 81 4.41 -0.20 -1.59
C GLY A 81 4.86 0.49 -2.89
N MET A 82 4.99 -0.27 -3.98
CA MET A 82 5.31 0.24 -5.31
C MET A 82 4.26 1.25 -5.79
N ALA A 83 2.97 0.93 -5.66
CA ALA A 83 1.89 1.85 -6.02
C ALA A 83 1.96 3.18 -5.23
N GLY A 84 2.30 3.11 -3.94
CA GLY A 84 2.57 4.29 -3.11
C GLY A 84 3.70 5.14 -3.69
N ALA A 85 4.84 4.53 -4.04
CA ALA A 85 5.98 5.22 -4.63
C ALA A 85 5.66 5.85 -6.00
N MET A 86 4.81 5.18 -6.81
CA MET A 86 4.34 5.74 -8.08
C MET A 86 3.50 7.00 -7.88
N ILE A 87 2.58 6.98 -6.91
CA ILE A 87 1.75 8.15 -6.56
C ILE A 87 2.63 9.29 -6.04
N GLU A 88 3.60 8.99 -5.19
CA GLU A 88 4.53 9.99 -4.65
C GLU A 88 5.32 10.69 -5.75
N ARG A 89 5.83 9.91 -6.71
CA ARG A 89 6.54 10.43 -7.89
C ARG A 89 5.62 11.24 -8.80
N ALA A 90 4.38 10.81 -9.02
CA ALA A 90 3.44 11.48 -9.92
C ALA A 90 2.97 12.83 -9.37
N TRP A 91 2.90 12.98 -8.05
CA TRP A 91 2.35 14.15 -7.37
C TRP A 91 3.39 15.02 -6.67
N SER A 92 4.66 14.60 -6.64
CA SER A 92 5.74 15.28 -5.89
C SER A 92 5.34 15.54 -4.42
N SER A 93 4.64 14.60 -3.81
CA SER A 93 4.15 14.67 -2.43
C SER A 93 4.12 13.27 -1.81
N THR A 94 4.03 13.17 -0.49
CA THR A 94 4.04 11.88 0.21
C THR A 94 2.68 11.19 0.09
N TYR A 95 2.65 9.85 0.13
CA TYR A 95 1.39 9.10 0.16
C TYR A 95 0.49 9.57 1.30
N GLU A 96 1.05 9.75 2.49
CA GLU A 96 0.34 10.17 3.70
C GLU A 96 -0.28 11.55 3.52
N THR A 97 0.48 12.49 2.97
CA THR A 97 -0.01 13.85 2.67
C THR A 97 -1.13 13.82 1.64
N LEU A 98 -1.00 13.01 0.59
CA LEU A 98 -2.01 12.87 -0.43
C LEU A 98 -3.29 12.22 0.11
N MET A 99 -3.18 11.18 0.93
CA MET A 99 -4.32 10.56 1.60
C MET A 99 -5.04 11.57 2.51
N GLN A 100 -4.28 12.35 3.28
CA GLN A 100 -4.85 13.40 4.11
C GLN A 100 -5.60 14.43 3.27
N GLN A 101 -4.97 14.98 2.23
CA GLN A 101 -5.51 16.07 1.43
C GLN A 101 -6.65 15.66 0.50
N ARG A 102 -6.58 14.45 -0.07
CA ARG A 102 -7.47 14.02 -1.17
C ARG A 102 -8.55 13.06 -0.75
N LEU A 103 -8.42 12.40 0.39
CA LEU A 103 -9.42 11.44 0.88
C LEU A 103 -9.90 11.77 2.29
N PHE A 104 -9.00 11.89 3.26
CA PHE A 104 -9.40 11.98 4.67
C PHE A 104 -10.04 13.33 5.01
N THR A 105 -9.41 14.44 4.62
CA THR A 105 -9.96 15.79 4.86
C THR A 105 -11.28 16.00 4.11
N PRO A 106 -11.41 15.68 2.80
CA PRO A 106 -12.69 15.86 2.10
C PRO A 106 -13.84 15.04 2.66
N LEU A 107 -13.57 13.85 3.23
CA LEU A 107 -14.60 13.02 3.88
C LEU A 107 -14.84 13.37 5.37
N GLY A 108 -14.09 14.34 5.91
CA GLY A 108 -14.16 14.73 7.32
C GLY A 108 -13.80 13.59 8.26
N LEU A 109 -12.82 12.76 7.90
CA LEU A 109 -12.40 11.64 8.74
C LEU A 109 -11.61 12.15 9.95
N VAL A 110 -11.93 11.62 11.13
CA VAL A 110 -11.32 12.01 12.41
C VAL A 110 -10.79 10.77 13.12
N GLY A 111 -9.60 10.89 13.71
CA GLY A 111 -8.89 9.79 14.39
C GLY A 111 -8.14 8.86 13.43
N VAL A 112 -7.89 9.29 12.20
CA VAL A 112 -7.08 8.55 11.24
C VAL A 112 -5.59 8.80 11.51
N GLY A 113 -4.77 7.79 11.28
CA GLY A 113 -3.33 7.90 11.43
C GLY A 113 -2.60 6.73 10.77
N TRP A 114 -1.30 6.69 10.99
CA TRP A 114 -0.42 5.62 10.52
C TRP A 114 0.38 5.08 11.69
N GLY A 115 0.70 3.80 11.66
CA GLY A 115 1.44 3.16 12.74
C GLY A 115 0.53 2.46 13.74
N PRO A 116 1.12 1.98 14.85
CA PRO A 116 0.38 1.40 15.97
C PRO A 116 -0.75 2.31 16.46
N THR A 117 -1.87 1.70 16.84
CA THR A 117 -3.06 2.40 17.38
C THR A 117 -2.85 2.98 18.77
N THR A 118 -1.86 2.48 19.50
CA THR A 118 -1.63 2.82 20.91
C THR A 118 -0.15 3.12 21.12
N ALA A 119 0.15 4.20 21.85
CA ALA A 119 1.51 4.47 22.30
C ALA A 119 1.99 3.40 23.30
N ALA A 120 3.30 3.20 23.41
CA ALA A 120 3.86 2.27 24.39
C ALA A 120 3.39 2.63 25.82
N GLY A 121 2.90 1.64 26.56
CA GLY A 121 2.34 1.83 27.91
C GLY A 121 0.93 2.46 27.98
N ALA A 122 0.33 2.93 26.88
CA ALA A 122 -1.03 3.45 26.87
C ALA A 122 -2.08 2.33 26.69
N ASN A 123 -3.32 2.55 27.12
CA ASN A 123 -4.44 1.59 27.03
C ASN A 123 -5.77 2.24 26.60
N ASP A 124 -5.69 3.37 25.93
CA ASP A 124 -6.81 4.22 25.51
C ASP A 124 -7.37 3.87 24.12
N GLN A 125 -6.71 2.96 23.40
CA GLN A 125 -7.12 2.41 22.10
C GLN A 125 -6.93 0.89 22.07
N PRO A 126 -7.60 0.16 21.14
CA PRO A 126 -7.38 -1.27 20.96
C PRO A 126 -5.91 -1.59 20.69
N GLN A 127 -5.36 -2.54 21.45
CA GLN A 127 -3.96 -2.96 21.34
C GLN A 127 -3.82 -4.27 20.55
N GLY A 128 -2.77 -4.36 19.74
CA GLY A 128 -2.36 -5.62 19.13
C GLY A 128 -1.91 -6.62 20.22
N HIS A 129 -2.18 -7.90 20.01
CA HIS A 129 -1.73 -8.98 20.89
C HIS A 129 -0.96 -10.02 20.08
N ARG A 130 0.07 -10.61 20.68
CA ARG A 130 0.80 -11.74 20.10
C ARG A 130 0.83 -12.90 21.07
N LEU A 131 0.87 -14.11 20.54
CA LEU A 131 1.01 -15.31 21.34
C LEU A 131 2.49 -15.49 21.71
N GLN A 132 2.78 -15.56 23.01
CA GLN A 132 4.10 -15.89 23.54
C GLN A 132 3.98 -17.18 24.36
N GLY A 133 4.47 -18.29 23.81
CA GLY A 133 4.20 -19.62 24.36
C GLY A 133 2.71 -19.93 24.29
N SER A 134 2.06 -20.07 25.45
CA SER A 134 0.61 -20.30 25.58
C SER A 134 -0.17 -19.06 26.04
N THR A 135 0.46 -17.89 26.14
CA THR A 135 -0.13 -16.68 26.73
C THR A 135 -0.23 -15.57 25.70
N TRP A 136 -1.37 -14.89 25.66
CA TRP A 136 -1.53 -13.67 24.88
C TRP A 136 -0.92 -12.49 25.63
N VAL A 137 0.02 -11.81 25.00
CA VAL A 137 0.67 -10.60 25.54
C VAL A 137 0.42 -9.42 24.61
N VAL A 138 0.34 -8.22 25.19
CA VAL A 138 0.26 -6.98 24.42
C VAL A 138 1.50 -6.84 23.54
N CYS A 139 1.28 -6.49 22.28
CA CYS A 139 2.32 -6.21 21.31
C CYS A 139 2.52 -4.69 21.22
N GLU A 140 3.32 -4.14 22.14
CA GLU A 140 3.55 -2.70 22.20
C GLU A 140 4.27 -2.20 20.94
N GLY A 141 3.72 -1.17 20.31
CA GLY A 141 4.32 -0.55 19.12
C GLY A 141 4.42 -1.46 17.90
N CYS A 142 3.78 -2.63 17.91
CA CYS A 142 3.82 -3.56 16.80
C CYS A 142 2.96 -3.06 15.64
N ASP A 143 3.59 -2.85 14.49
CA ASP A 143 2.93 -2.58 13.22
C ASP A 143 3.84 -2.99 12.05
N ASN A 144 3.34 -2.90 10.83
CA ASN A 144 4.11 -2.97 9.61
C ASN A 144 5.17 -1.84 9.59
N PRO A 145 6.33 -2.09 8.95
CA PRO A 145 7.34 -1.08 8.82
C PRO A 145 6.84 0.18 8.08
N PRO A 146 7.33 1.38 8.43
CA PRO A 146 6.97 2.65 7.81
C PRO A 146 6.85 2.68 6.29
N GLY A 147 7.81 2.08 5.57
CA GLY A 147 7.80 2.10 4.10
C GLY A 147 6.69 1.26 3.46
N LEU A 148 5.95 0.47 4.24
CA LEU A 148 4.73 -0.23 3.82
C LEU A 148 3.44 0.50 4.20
N SER A 149 3.51 1.80 4.49
CA SER A 149 2.32 2.55 4.90
C SER A 149 1.17 2.58 3.90
N SER A 150 1.46 2.46 2.59
CA SER A 150 0.45 2.32 1.54
C SER A 150 -0.16 0.90 1.44
N ALA A 151 0.38 -0.06 2.19
CA ALA A 151 -0.05 -1.46 2.18
C ALA A 151 -0.75 -1.90 3.47
N GLY A 152 -0.52 -1.24 4.61
CA GLY A 152 -1.17 -1.71 5.84
C GLY A 152 -0.79 -1.04 7.16
N THR A 153 -0.44 0.24 7.19
CA THR A 153 -0.19 0.93 8.49
C THR A 153 -1.28 1.94 8.84
N VAL A 154 -2.27 2.18 7.97
CA VAL A 154 -3.37 3.11 8.27
C VAL A 154 -4.25 2.52 9.37
N HIS A 155 -4.45 3.26 10.44
CA HIS A 155 -5.45 2.97 11.44
C HIS A 155 -6.56 4.04 11.42
N MET A 156 -7.77 3.66 11.80
CA MET A 156 -8.89 4.58 11.95
C MET A 156 -10.03 4.00 12.80
N PRO A 157 -10.87 4.83 13.43
CA PRO A 157 -12.10 4.38 14.06
C PRO A 157 -13.08 3.80 13.03
N LEU A 158 -13.92 2.86 13.46
CA LEU A 158 -14.92 2.24 12.60
C LEU A 158 -15.85 3.25 11.91
N ARG A 159 -16.18 4.36 12.60
CA ARG A 159 -16.96 5.48 12.02
C ARG A 159 -16.29 6.15 10.82
N ALA A 160 -14.96 6.24 10.80
CA ALA A 160 -14.21 6.82 9.69
C ALA A 160 -14.17 5.84 8.52
N TRP A 161 -13.97 4.55 8.81
CA TRP A 161 -14.07 3.50 7.80
C TRP A 161 -15.45 3.44 7.14
N ALA A 162 -16.52 3.58 7.93
CA ALA A 162 -17.88 3.62 7.42
C ALA A 162 -18.13 4.78 6.43
N ARG A 163 -17.46 5.93 6.60
CA ARG A 163 -17.55 7.05 5.66
C ARG A 163 -16.87 6.74 4.33
N ILE A 164 -15.74 6.04 4.35
CA ILE A 164 -15.07 5.57 3.11
C ILE A 164 -15.99 4.60 2.35
N MET A 165 -16.64 3.66 3.06
CA MET A 165 -17.61 2.75 2.44
C MET A 165 -18.82 3.50 1.85
N GLN A 166 -19.39 4.46 2.59
CA GLN A 166 -20.48 5.30 2.10
C GLN A 166 -20.07 6.08 0.84
N GLU A 167 -18.85 6.61 0.80
CA GLU A 167 -18.32 7.32 -0.37
C GLU A 167 -18.28 6.42 -1.60
N LEU A 168 -17.84 5.16 -1.46
CA LEU A 168 -17.85 4.21 -2.58
C LEU A 168 -19.25 3.90 -3.09
N LEU A 169 -20.25 3.79 -2.19
CA LEU A 169 -21.65 3.58 -2.57
C LEU A 169 -22.23 4.81 -3.29
N LEU A 170 -21.92 6.02 -2.81
CA LEU A 170 -22.31 7.26 -3.48
C LEU A 170 -21.64 7.38 -4.86
N ALA A 171 -20.38 6.98 -4.97
CA ALA A 171 -19.65 6.98 -6.22
C ALA A 171 -20.24 5.99 -7.23
N ASP A 172 -20.61 4.77 -6.82
CA ASP A 172 -21.31 3.82 -7.71
C ASP A 172 -22.68 4.32 -8.17
N GLN A 173 -23.30 5.25 -7.42
CA GLN A 173 -24.52 5.96 -7.83
C GLN A 173 -24.27 7.21 -8.68
N GLY A 174 -23.00 7.57 -8.93
CA GLY A 174 -22.63 8.80 -9.64
C GLY A 174 -22.85 10.09 -8.84
N ARG A 175 -22.93 9.98 -7.51
CA ARG A 175 -23.23 11.08 -6.58
C ARG A 175 -22.01 11.57 -5.78
N SER A 176 -20.87 10.90 -5.94
CA SER A 176 -19.61 11.30 -5.31
C SER A 176 -19.02 12.55 -5.98
N THR A 177 -18.37 13.38 -5.18
CA THR A 177 -17.55 14.51 -5.64
C THR A 177 -16.05 14.18 -5.69
N LEU A 178 -15.63 13.00 -5.19
CA LEU A 178 -14.24 12.55 -5.16
C LEU A 178 -13.91 11.54 -6.26
N LEU A 179 -14.86 10.68 -6.61
CA LEU A 179 -14.70 9.59 -7.57
C LEU A 179 -15.81 9.63 -8.61
N THR A 180 -15.45 9.39 -9.87
CA THR A 180 -16.46 9.13 -10.90
C THR A 180 -17.10 7.77 -10.69
N GLN A 181 -18.33 7.59 -11.19
CA GLN A 181 -19.01 6.29 -11.19
C GLN A 181 -18.19 5.21 -11.90
N THR A 182 -17.57 5.54 -13.02
CA THR A 182 -16.71 4.63 -13.76
C THR A 182 -15.52 4.18 -12.92
N THR A 183 -14.85 5.10 -12.22
CA THR A 183 -13.73 4.77 -11.33
C THR A 183 -14.19 3.89 -10.17
N ALA A 184 -15.30 4.22 -9.52
CA ALA A 184 -15.82 3.42 -8.41
C ALA A 184 -16.12 1.98 -8.84
N ARG A 185 -16.80 1.81 -9.97
CA ARG A 185 -17.06 0.49 -10.57
C ARG A 185 -15.78 -0.24 -10.92
N PHE A 186 -14.78 0.45 -11.47
CA PHE A 186 -13.48 -0.16 -11.77
C PHE A 186 -12.76 -0.66 -10.50
N LEU A 187 -12.89 0.03 -9.37
CA LEU A 187 -12.27 -0.38 -8.10
C LEU A 187 -12.92 -1.62 -7.51
N VAL A 188 -14.24 -1.76 -7.61
CA VAL A 188 -15.02 -2.83 -6.96
C VAL A 188 -15.41 -3.98 -7.90
N CYS A 189 -15.31 -3.78 -9.21
CA CYS A 189 -15.50 -4.84 -10.20
C CYS A 189 -14.17 -5.57 -10.37
N GLY A 190 -14.11 -6.82 -9.88
CA GLY A 190 -12.91 -7.66 -9.93
C GLY A 190 -12.35 -7.80 -11.34
N CYS A 191 -11.02 -7.78 -11.46
CA CYS A 191 -10.37 -8.23 -12.68
C CYS A 191 -10.49 -9.76 -12.68
N ALA A 192 -11.38 -10.31 -13.52
CA ALA A 192 -11.54 -11.74 -13.64
C ALA A 192 -10.26 -12.33 -14.26
N VAL A 193 -9.36 -12.85 -13.42
CA VAL A 193 -8.24 -13.67 -13.91
C VAL A 193 -8.42 -15.10 -13.43
N ALA A 194 -8.50 -16.02 -14.40
CA ALA A 194 -8.50 -17.47 -14.21
C ALA A 194 -9.64 -18.07 -13.35
N GLY A 195 -10.89 -17.62 -13.55
CA GLY A 195 -12.08 -18.37 -13.11
C GLY A 195 -12.30 -18.50 -11.60
N ARG A 196 -11.56 -17.75 -10.77
CA ARG A 196 -11.89 -17.49 -9.36
C ARG A 196 -12.24 -16.02 -9.21
N CYS A 197 -13.11 -15.68 -8.26
CA CYS A 197 -13.34 -14.31 -7.82
C CYS A 197 -12.04 -13.78 -7.16
N GLY A 198 -11.07 -13.39 -7.99
CA GLY A 198 -9.81 -12.80 -7.56
C GLY A 198 -9.99 -11.32 -7.23
N GLY A 199 -9.17 -10.80 -6.30
CA GLY A 199 -9.26 -9.42 -5.82
C GLY A 199 -9.42 -8.39 -6.95
N SER A 200 -10.26 -7.40 -6.72
CA SER A 200 -10.34 -6.19 -7.53
C SER A 200 -9.18 -5.24 -7.21
N ASN A 201 -9.18 -4.04 -7.80
CA ASN A 201 -8.14 -3.03 -7.60
C ASN A 201 -8.19 -2.44 -6.18
N GLY A 202 -7.71 -3.19 -5.19
CA GLY A 202 -7.72 -2.83 -3.76
C GLY A 202 -8.87 -3.39 -2.92
N TRP A 203 -9.74 -4.24 -3.46
CA TRP A 203 -10.82 -4.90 -2.69
C TRP A 203 -10.88 -6.40 -2.98
N MET A 204 -11.31 -7.19 -2.00
CA MET A 204 -11.65 -8.60 -2.21
C MET A 204 -13.17 -8.75 -2.21
N ARG A 205 -13.70 -9.59 -3.09
CA ARG A 205 -15.11 -10.01 -3.08
C ARG A 205 -15.30 -11.21 -2.18
#